data_AF-A0ABC8QWI3-F1
#
_entry.id   AF-A0ABC8QWI3-F1
#
_cell.length_a   1.000
_cell.length_b   1.000
_cell.length_c   1.000
_cell.angle_alpha   90.00
_cell.angle_beta   90.00
_cell.angle_gamma   90.00
#
_symmetry.space_group_name_H-M   'P 1'
#
loop_
_entity.id
_entity.type
_entity.pdbx_description
1 polymer ?
#
loop_
_entity_poly.entity_id
_entity_poly.type
_entity_poly.pdbx_seq_one_letter_code
_entity_poly.pdbx_strand_id
1 'polypeptide(L)'
;MLNQQFQEPFLAVVIDPTRTVSAGKVEIGAFRTYPEDYKPPDEPVSEYQTIPLNKIEDFGVHCKQYYALDITYFKSSLDCRLLDLLWNKYWVNTLSSSPLLGNGDYVAGQISDLAEKLEQAENHLAHSRFGSLIAPSQRKKEVSVEFTNL
;
A
#
# COMPACT_ATOMS: atom_id res chain seq x y z
N MET A 1 4.22 21.85 -7.13
CA MET A 1 3.60 21.18 -8.30
C MET A 1 4.26 21.54 -9.63
N LEU A 2 5.59 21.48 -9.76
CA LEU A 2 6.25 22.04 -10.95
C LEU A 2 5.82 21.36 -12.27
N ASN A 3 5.80 20.02 -12.31
CA ASN A 3 5.56 19.29 -13.56
C ASN A 3 4.09 19.39 -14.04
N GLN A 4 3.13 19.31 -13.12
CA GLN A 4 1.72 19.47 -13.48
C GLN A 4 1.36 20.92 -13.83
N GLN A 5 2.06 21.92 -13.29
CA GLN A 5 1.74 23.33 -13.56
C GLN A 5 2.21 23.80 -14.95
N PHE A 6 3.28 23.22 -15.49
CA PHE A 6 3.91 23.68 -16.74
C PHE A 6 3.87 22.68 -17.90
N GLN A 7 3.50 21.42 -17.68
CA GLN A 7 3.54 20.36 -18.69
C GLN A 7 2.27 19.50 -18.72
N GLU A 8 1.09 20.09 -18.66
CA GLU A 8 -0.15 19.33 -18.81
C GLU A 8 -0.33 18.76 -20.23
N PRO A 9 -0.85 17.53 -20.38
CA PRO A 9 -1.25 16.58 -19.32
C PRO A 9 -0.06 15.80 -18.72
N PHE A 10 0.01 15.71 -17.38
CA PHE A 10 1.09 15.02 -16.66
C PHE A 10 0.58 14.06 -15.58
N LEU A 11 1.22 12.90 -15.45
CA LEU A 11 0.99 11.92 -14.37
C LEU A 11 2.32 11.29 -13.94
N ALA A 12 2.37 10.75 -12.73
CA ALA A 12 3.51 10.01 -12.22
C ALA A 12 3.27 8.49 -12.33
N VAL A 13 4.25 7.75 -12.85
CA VAL A 13 4.27 6.28 -12.83
C VAL A 13 5.34 5.83 -11.84
N VAL A 14 4.97 4.91 -10.94
CA VAL A 14 5.86 4.31 -9.95
C VAL A 14 5.92 2.82 -10.21
N ILE A 15 7.13 2.26 -10.25
CA ILE A 15 7.38 0.84 -10.53
C ILE A 15 8.25 0.29 -9.40
N ASP A 16 7.85 -0.84 -8.82
CA ASP A 16 8.67 -1.59 -7.85
C ASP A 16 9.23 -2.84 -8.53
N PRO A 17 10.46 -2.79 -9.08
CA PRO A 17 11.04 -3.94 -9.78
C PRO A 17 11.31 -5.11 -8.84
N THR A 18 11.70 -4.85 -7.59
CA THR A 18 12.05 -5.88 -6.63
C THR A 18 10.81 -6.67 -6.18
N ARG A 19 9.72 -5.96 -5.88
CA ARG A 19 8.43 -6.59 -5.58
C ARG A 19 7.86 -7.29 -6.80
N THR A 20 8.03 -6.74 -8.00
CA THR A 20 7.58 -7.38 -9.25
C THR A 20 8.19 -8.76 -9.44
N VAL A 21 9.51 -8.89 -9.28
CA VAL A 21 10.19 -10.19 -9.41
C VAL A 21 9.80 -11.13 -8.28
N SER A 22 9.59 -10.61 -7.07
CA SER A 22 9.26 -11.42 -5.88
C SER A 22 7.82 -11.94 -5.89
N ALA A 23 6.86 -11.13 -6.34
CA ALA A 23 5.44 -11.49 -6.42
C ALA A 23 5.08 -12.22 -7.72
N GLY A 24 5.92 -12.13 -8.76
CA GLY A 24 5.62 -12.67 -10.10
C GLY A 24 4.51 -11.91 -10.84
N LYS A 25 4.13 -10.74 -10.34
CA LYS A 25 3.14 -9.83 -10.91
C LYS A 25 3.76 -8.45 -11.05
N VAL A 26 3.46 -7.74 -12.13
CA VAL A 26 3.96 -6.36 -12.33
C VAL A 26 3.35 -5.44 -11.28
N GLU A 27 4.22 -4.89 -10.44
CA GLU A 27 3.89 -3.91 -9.40
C GLU A 27 4.12 -2.51 -9.93
N ILE A 28 3.04 -1.91 -10.41
CA ILE A 28 3.01 -0.60 -11.04
C ILE A 28 1.84 0.21 -10.51
N GLY A 29 2.09 1.49 -10.21
CA GLY A 29 1.07 2.46 -9.83
C GLY A 29 1.17 3.72 -10.69
N ALA A 30 0.03 4.32 -10.98
CA ALA A 30 -0.07 5.59 -11.68
C ALA A 30 -0.80 6.58 -10.77
N PHE A 31 -0.26 7.78 -10.63
CA PHE A 31 -0.73 8.75 -9.65
C PHE A 31 -0.81 10.16 -10.22
N ARG A 32 -1.77 10.94 -9.72
CA ARG A 32 -1.84 12.39 -9.92
C ARG A 32 -2.04 13.07 -8.58
N THR A 33 -1.41 14.23 -8.42
CA THR A 33 -1.62 15.09 -7.25
C THR A 33 -2.88 15.94 -7.40
N TYR A 34 -3.57 16.17 -6.30
CA TYR A 34 -4.69 17.13 -6.23
C TYR A 34 -4.17 18.55 -6.27
N PRO A 35 -4.79 19.49 -7.01
CA PRO A 35 -4.43 20.91 -6.99
C PRO A 35 -4.38 21.49 -5.57
N GLU A 36 -3.57 22.53 -5.35
CA GLU A 36 -3.35 23.11 -4.01
C GLU A 36 -4.64 23.60 -3.33
N ASP A 37 -5.63 24.03 -4.12
CA ASP A 37 -6.92 24.54 -3.63
C ASP A 37 -7.99 23.45 -3.40
N TYR A 38 -7.66 22.18 -3.67
CA TYR A 38 -8.61 21.07 -3.57
C TYR A 38 -8.37 20.25 -2.30
N LYS A 39 -9.42 20.08 -1.48
CA LYS A 39 -9.42 19.15 -0.36
C LYS A 39 -10.15 17.87 -0.77
N PRO A 40 -9.46 16.72 -0.82
CA PRO A 40 -10.11 15.46 -1.11
C PRO A 40 -11.11 15.09 0.00
N PRO A 41 -12.22 14.41 -0.34
CA PRO A 41 -13.07 13.78 0.66
C PRO A 41 -12.25 12.79 1.50
N ASP A 42 -12.65 12.57 2.76
CA ASP A 42 -12.06 11.52 3.61
C ASP A 42 -12.50 10.13 3.10
N GLU A 43 -11.96 9.75 1.94
CA GLU A 43 -12.04 8.39 1.42
C GLU A 43 -11.03 7.50 2.15
N PRO A 44 -11.36 6.21 2.33
CA PRO A 44 -10.41 5.26 2.87
C PRO A 44 -9.16 5.24 1.98
N VAL A 45 -7.99 5.28 2.62
CA VAL A 45 -6.70 5.18 1.94
C VAL A 45 -6.72 3.95 1.02
N SER A 46 -6.47 4.17 -0.27
CA SER A 46 -6.40 3.12 -1.30
C SER A 46 -5.50 1.96 -0.86
N GLU A 47 -5.78 0.78 -1.42
CA GLU A 47 -5.13 -0.53 -1.17
C GLU A 47 -3.82 -0.45 -0.35
N TYR A 48 -3.90 -0.90 0.91
CA TYR A 48 -2.77 -0.91 1.83
C TYR A 48 -1.66 -1.82 1.31
N GLN A 49 -0.57 -1.23 0.84
CA GLN A 49 0.65 -1.96 0.52
C GLN A 49 1.55 -2.05 1.77
N THR A 50 2.28 -3.16 1.91
CA THR A 50 3.27 -3.31 2.98
C THR A 50 4.39 -2.29 2.77
N ILE A 51 4.37 -1.23 3.58
CA ILE A 51 5.38 -0.17 3.61
C ILE A 51 6.40 -0.49 4.72
N PRO A 52 7.71 -0.47 4.41
CA PRO A 52 8.77 -0.59 5.42
C PRO A 52 8.68 0.50 6.51
N LEU A 53 9.08 0.18 7.74
CA LEU A 53 8.97 1.10 8.89
C LEU A 53 9.66 2.45 8.64
N ASN A 54 10.81 2.45 7.97
CA ASN A 54 11.56 3.67 7.68
C ASN A 54 10.86 4.64 6.71
N LYS A 55 9.78 4.23 6.04
CA LYS A 55 9.02 5.04 5.07
C LYS A 55 7.58 5.32 5.50
N ILE A 56 7.12 4.74 6.61
CA ILE A 56 5.71 4.80 7.01
C ILE A 56 5.28 6.21 7.41
N GLU A 57 6.15 6.99 8.05
CA GLU A 57 5.87 8.36 8.48
C GLU A 57 5.68 9.30 7.28
N ASP A 58 6.63 9.27 6.34
CA ASP A 58 6.59 10.08 5.12
C ASP A 58 5.38 9.72 4.24
N PHE A 59 5.08 8.42 4.14
CA PHE A 59 3.88 7.95 3.45
C PHE A 59 2.59 8.46 4.10
N GLY A 60 2.50 8.41 5.43
CA GLY A 60 1.31 8.85 6.18
C GLY A 60 1.00 10.33 6.05
N VAL A 61 2.02 11.18 5.89
CA VAL A 61 1.85 12.64 5.71
C VAL A 61 1.38 12.97 4.29
N HIS A 62 1.87 12.26 3.29
CA HIS A 62 1.65 12.61 1.88
C HIS A 62 0.58 11.78 1.17
N CYS A 63 0.08 10.69 1.75
CA CYS A 63 -0.89 9.79 1.11
C CYS A 63 -2.21 10.46 0.69
N LYS A 64 -2.61 11.57 1.35
CA LYS A 64 -3.82 12.32 1.01
C LYS A 64 -3.62 13.35 -0.12
N GLN A 65 -2.39 13.56 -0.60
CA GLN A 65 -2.09 14.61 -1.58
C GLN A 65 -2.22 14.14 -3.04
N TYR A 66 -2.40 12.84 -3.25
CA TYR A 66 -2.52 12.24 -4.56
C TYR A 66 -3.59 11.14 -4.59
N TYR A 67 -4.01 10.78 -5.79
CA TYR A 67 -4.93 9.67 -6.02
C TYR A 67 -4.35 8.72 -7.06
N ALA A 68 -4.69 7.43 -6.91
CA ALA A 68 -4.32 6.39 -7.86
C ALA A 68 -5.22 6.47 -9.11
N LEU A 69 -4.63 6.16 -10.25
CA LEU A 69 -5.31 6.00 -11.53
C LEU A 69 -5.39 4.52 -11.89
N ASP A 70 -6.50 4.12 -12.52
CA ASP A 70 -6.63 2.78 -13.05
C ASP A 70 -5.67 2.55 -14.21
N ILE A 71 -4.96 1.43 -14.16
CA ILE A 71 -4.01 1.03 -15.19
C ILE A 71 -4.62 -0.07 -16.04
N THR A 72 -4.70 0.17 -17.34
CA THR A 72 -5.08 -0.84 -18.33
C THR A 72 -3.93 -1.10 -19.28
N TYR A 73 -3.73 -2.37 -19.64
CA TYR A 73 -2.71 -2.77 -20.60
C TYR A 73 -3.32 -2.94 -21.98
N PHE A 74 -2.58 -2.53 -23.00
CA PHE A 74 -2.91 -2.82 -24.39
C PHE A 74 -1.67 -3.32 -25.12
N LYS A 75 -1.88 -4.06 -26.20
CA LYS A 75 -0.83 -4.51 -27.11
C LYS A 75 -1.28 -4.24 -28.53
N SER A 76 -0.38 -3.75 -29.39
CA SER A 76 -0.71 -3.59 -30.80
C SER A 76 -0.77 -4.95 -31.51
N SER A 77 -1.36 -4.98 -32.71
CA SER A 77 -1.39 -6.20 -33.54
C SER A 77 0.01 -6.65 -33.98
N LEU A 78 0.98 -5.73 -34.05
CA LEU A 78 2.37 -6.06 -34.30
C LEU A 78 3.03 -6.64 -33.03
N ASP A 79 2.83 -6.01 -31.87
CA ASP A 79 3.41 -6.46 -30.61
C ASP A 79 2.92 -7.87 -30.25
N CYS A 80 1.65 -8.18 -30.51
CA CYS A 80 1.12 -9.55 -30.35
C CYS A 80 1.97 -10.56 -31.13
N ARG A 81 2.15 -10.31 -32.43
CA ARG A 81 2.90 -11.22 -33.31
C ARG A 81 4.36 -11.35 -32.88
N LEU A 82 4.98 -10.24 -32.45
CA LEU A 82 6.36 -10.25 -31.99
C LEU A 82 6.52 -11.04 -30.67
N LEU A 83 5.62 -10.83 -29.72
CA LEU A 83 5.62 -11.54 -28.43
C LEU A 83 5.38 -13.04 -28.60
N ASP A 84 4.49 -13.45 -29.52
CA ASP A 84 4.25 -14.86 -29.83
C ASP A 84 5.50 -15.53 -30.42
N LEU A 85 6.21 -14.84 -31.33
CA LEU A 85 7.48 -15.33 -31.90
C LEU A 85 8.59 -15.41 -30.84
N LEU A 86 8.65 -14.44 -29.92
CA LEU A 86 9.59 -14.44 -28.80
C LEU A 86 9.31 -15.62 -27.87
N TRP A 87 8.04 -15.85 -27.52
CA TRP A 87 7.65 -16.94 -26.64
C TRP A 87 8.11 -18.30 -27.17
N ASN A 88 7.96 -18.53 -28.48
CA ASN A 88 8.40 -19.77 -29.13
C ASN A 88 9.91 -20.05 -29.00
N LYS A 89 10.74 -19.03 -28.77
CA LYS A 89 12.20 -19.17 -28.59
C LYS A 89 12.66 -19.02 -27.14
N TYR A 90 11.95 -18.24 -26.33
CA TYR A 90 12.38 -17.83 -24.99
C TYR A 90 11.63 -18.51 -23.84
N TRP A 91 10.67 -19.39 -24.11
CA TRP A 91 9.91 -20.11 -23.07
C TRP A 91 10.81 -20.85 -22.06
N VAL A 92 11.98 -21.33 -22.50
CA VAL A 92 12.94 -22.04 -21.64
C VAL A 92 13.42 -21.15 -20.48
N ASN A 93 13.55 -19.84 -20.70
CA ASN A 93 13.97 -18.90 -19.66
C ASN A 93 12.93 -18.72 -18.55
N THR A 94 11.65 -18.84 -18.89
CA THR A 94 10.56 -18.80 -17.90
C THR A 94 10.60 -20.03 -16.98
N LEU A 95 11.06 -21.18 -17.48
CA LEU A 95 11.20 -22.40 -16.68
C LEU A 95 12.53 -22.48 -15.92
N SER A 96 13.58 -21.84 -16.43
CA SER A 96 14.91 -21.86 -15.80
C SER A 96 15.12 -20.74 -14.79
N SER A 97 14.21 -19.77 -14.69
CA SER A 97 14.29 -18.72 -13.68
C SER A 97 14.10 -19.30 -12.28
N SER A 98 15.04 -19.04 -11.37
CA SER A 98 14.92 -19.35 -9.95
C SER A 98 14.77 -18.05 -9.15
N PRO A 99 13.55 -17.70 -8.70
CA PRO A 99 13.30 -16.44 -7.98
C PRO A 99 14.05 -16.33 -6.65
N LEU A 100 14.41 -17.48 -6.06
CA LEU A 100 15.05 -17.55 -4.74
C LEU A 100 16.51 -17.11 -4.75
N LEU A 101 17.23 -17.29 -5.87
CA LEU A 101 18.63 -16.91 -5.99
C LEU A 101 18.80 -15.40 -6.25
N GLY A 102 17.83 -14.77 -6.93
CA GLY A 102 17.87 -13.35 -7.25
C GLY A 102 17.31 -12.42 -6.16
N ASN A 103 16.36 -12.91 -5.35
CA ASN A 103 15.61 -12.07 -4.40
C ASN A 103 15.92 -12.37 -2.92
N GLY A 104 16.98 -13.14 -2.64
CA GLY A 104 17.32 -13.56 -1.27
C GLY A 104 17.46 -12.40 -0.29
N ASP A 105 18.21 -11.35 -0.67
CA ASP A 105 18.44 -10.18 0.18
C ASP A 105 17.15 -9.40 0.46
N TYR A 106 16.25 -9.30 -0.52
CA TYR A 106 14.95 -8.66 -0.33
C TYR A 106 14.08 -9.41 0.67
N VAL A 107 14.01 -10.74 0.55
CA VAL A 107 13.24 -11.58 1.48
C VAL A 107 13.81 -11.47 2.89
N ALA A 108 15.14 -11.53 3.04
CA ALA A 108 15.80 -11.35 4.34
C ALA A 108 15.48 -9.97 4.95
N GLY A 109 15.51 -8.91 4.14
CA GLY A 109 15.14 -7.56 4.57
C GLY A 109 13.67 -7.45 5.00
N GLN A 110 12.74 -8.06 4.27
CA GLN A 110 11.31 -8.10 4.66
C GLN A 110 11.10 -8.85 5.98
N ILE A 111 11.83 -9.93 6.22
CA ILE A 111 11.77 -10.67 7.49
C ILE A 111 12.29 -9.81 8.64
N SER A 112 13.39 -9.08 8.43
CA SER A 112 13.92 -8.14 9.43
C SER A 112 12.92 -7.03 9.78
N ASP A 113 12.33 -6.38 8.77
CA ASP A 113 11.32 -5.33 8.98
C ASP A 113 10.08 -5.89 9.69
N LEU A 114 9.67 -7.12 9.40
CA LEU A 114 8.57 -7.78 10.09
C LEU A 114 8.89 -8.07 11.56
N ALA A 115 10.13 -8.49 11.86
CA ALA A 115 10.57 -8.73 13.23
C ALA A 115 10.54 -7.44 14.07
N GLU A 116 11.04 -6.34 13.51
CA GLU A 116 10.99 -5.02 14.16
C GLU A 116 9.54 -4.54 14.39
N LYS A 117 8.64 -4.74 13.41
CA LYS A 117 7.20 -4.44 13.56
C LYS A 117 6.55 -5.22 14.70
N LEU A 118 6.89 -6.50 14.84
CA LEU A 118 6.37 -7.34 15.91
C LEU A 118 6.88 -6.88 17.29
N GLU A 119 8.16 -6.53 17.41
CA GLU A 119 8.73 -5.99 18.65
C GLU A 119 8.06 -4.67 19.06
N GLN A 120 7.82 -3.77 18.10
CA GLN A 120 7.10 -2.53 18.37
C GLN A 120 5.65 -2.80 18.82
N ALA A 121 4.95 -3.73 18.18
CA ALA A 121 3.59 -4.10 18.57
C ALA A 121 3.53 -4.72 19.98
N GLU A 122 4.51 -5.55 20.34
CA GLU A 122 4.64 -6.13 21.68
C GLU A 122 4.88 -5.04 22.74
N ASN A 123 5.80 -4.11 22.48
CA ASN A 123 6.07 -2.99 23.38
C ASN A 123 4.84 -2.10 23.59
N HIS A 124 4.07 -1.83 22.52
CA HIS A 124 2.80 -1.11 22.60
C HIS A 124 1.75 -1.86 23.46
N LEU A 125 1.63 -3.19 23.28
CA LEU A 125 0.73 -4.01 24.10
C LEU A 125 1.16 -4.05 25.57
N ALA A 126 2.46 -4.14 25.85
CA ALA A 126 3.00 -4.10 27.19
C ALA A 126 2.70 -2.77 27.89
N HIS A 127 2.86 -1.64 27.19
CA HIS A 127 2.52 -0.31 27.71
C HIS A 127 1.00 -0.12 27.90
N SER A 128 0.17 -0.68 27.00
CA SER A 128 -1.29 -0.65 27.12
C SER A 128 -1.82 -1.44 28.33
N ARG A 129 -1.15 -2.54 28.70
CA ARG A 129 -1.52 -3.38 29.85
C ARG A 129 -1.32 -2.69 31.21
N PHE A 130 -0.42 -1.71 31.32
CA PHE A 130 -0.25 -0.93 32.55
C PHE A 130 -1.30 0.18 32.74
N GLY A 131 -2.03 0.57 31.69
CA GLY A 131 -3.09 1.59 31.76
C GLY A 131 -4.50 1.06 32.08
N SER A 132 -4.75 -0.25 31.89
CA SER A 132 -6.10 -0.83 32.05
C SER A 132 -6.45 -1.26 33.49
N LEU A 133 -5.54 -1.12 34.45
CA LEU A 133 -5.77 -1.56 35.85
C LEU A 133 -6.29 -0.47 36.79
N ILE A 134 -6.51 0.76 36.31
CA ILE A 134 -7.05 1.86 37.13
C ILE A 134 -8.19 2.57 36.39
N ALA A 135 -9.33 1.91 36.24
CA ALA A 135 -10.59 2.58 35.95
C ALA A 135 -11.67 2.06 36.91
N PRO A 136 -12.15 2.87 37.88
CA PRO A 136 -13.20 2.42 38.78
C PRO A 136 -14.52 2.30 38.00
N SER A 137 -15.16 1.14 38.15
CA SER A 137 -16.48 0.82 37.62
C SER A 137 -17.53 1.82 38.13
N GLN A 138 -18.04 2.69 37.25
CA GLN A 138 -19.25 3.45 37.54
C GLN A 138 -20.47 2.57 37.25
N ARG A 139 -21.13 2.11 38.32
CA ARG A 139 -22.48 1.52 38.26
C ARG A 139 -23.45 2.54 37.67
N LYS A 140 -23.97 2.29 36.47
CA LYS A 140 -25.15 2.96 35.94
C LYS A 140 -26.34 2.64 36.87
N LYS A 141 -26.95 3.67 37.47
CA LYS A 141 -28.29 3.58 38.04
C LYS A 141 -29.28 3.60 36.87
N GLU A 142 -30.09 2.55 36.76
CA GLU A 142 -31.32 2.57 35.96
C GLU A 142 -32.26 3.63 36.53
N VAL A 143 -32.73 4.53 35.67
CA VAL A 143 -33.88 5.38 35.96
C VAL A 143 -35.01 4.83 35.10
N SER A 144 -35.97 4.20 35.78
CA SER A 144 -37.28 3.80 35.26
C SER A 144 -38.01 5.05 34.80
N VAL A 145 -38.44 5.11 33.53
CA VAL A 145 -39.33 6.16 33.04
C VAL A 145 -40.71 5.55 32.92
N GLU A 146 -41.58 5.90 33.87
CA GLU A 146 -43.02 5.62 33.82
C GLU A 146 -43.70 6.48 32.75
N PHE A 147 -44.66 5.86 32.06
CA PHE A 147 -45.56 6.45 31.08
C PHE A 147 -46.38 7.60 31.65
N THR A 148 -46.58 8.65 30.85
CA THR A 148 -47.86 9.38 30.85
C THR A 148 -48.24 9.77 29.41
N ASN A 149 -49.42 9.31 29.01
CA ASN A 149 -50.13 9.70 27.80
C ASN A 149 -50.48 11.19 27.83
N LEU A 150 -50.40 11.85 26.68
CA LEU A 150 -51.44 12.70 26.09
C LEU A 150 -51.16 12.92 24.60
#